data_AF-A0ABD7YXN4-F1
#
_entry.id   AF-A0ABD7YXN4-F1
#
_cell.length_a   1.000
_cell.length_b   1.000
_cell.length_c   1.000
_cell.angle_alpha   90.00
_cell.angle_beta   90.00
_cell.angle_gamma   90.00
#
_symmetry.space_group_name_H-M   'P 1'
#
loop_
_entity.id
_entity.type
_entity.pdbx_description
1 polymer ?
#
loop_
_entity_poly.entity_id
_entity_poly.type
_entity_poly.pdbx_seq_one_letter_code
_entity_poly.pdbx_strand_id
1 'polypeptide(L)'
;MKINDIYTAYVSWPGGGKRRPVLIIEDGKEKVTVFKITTKYEQKSDRIKKNYFPISNWKESGLDKQSYIDTNRKKNLPKDKVTFKKVGRLSEKDLSKFNEFTKNR
;
A
#
# COMPACT_ATOMS: atom_id res chain seq x y z
N MET A 1 2.71 3.12 14.15
CA MET A 1 2.78 2.03 13.14
C MET A 1 4.17 2.03 12.53
N LYS A 2 4.71 0.88 12.10
CA LYS A 2 6.08 0.85 11.53
C LYS A 2 6.05 1.08 10.02
N ILE A 3 6.96 1.90 9.52
CA ILE A 3 7.18 2.08 8.07
C ILE A 3 7.48 0.70 7.45
N ASN A 4 6.94 0.46 6.25
CA ASN A 4 6.98 -0.79 5.49
C ASN A 4 6.11 -1.94 6.02
N ASP A 5 5.41 -1.75 7.13
CA ASP A 5 4.36 -2.71 7.52
C ASP A 5 3.14 -2.59 6.60
N ILE A 6 2.44 -3.71 6.43
CA ILE A 6 1.18 -3.79 5.71
C ILE A 6 0.04 -3.94 6.71
N TYR A 7 -0.98 -3.12 6.56
CA TYR A 7 -2.21 -3.18 7.35
C TYR A 7 -3.42 -3.23 6.43
N THR A 8 -4.55 -3.72 6.90
CA THR A 8 -5.85 -3.38 6.31
C THR A 8 -6.40 -2.13 6.97
N ALA A 9 -6.96 -1.24 6.15
CA ALA A 9 -7.59 0.00 6.60
C ALA A 9 -8.76 0.35 5.68
N TYR A 10 -9.73 1.12 6.18
CA TYR A 10 -10.77 1.70 5.34
C TYR A 10 -10.20 2.90 4.59
N VAL A 11 -10.30 2.89 3.25
CA VAL A 11 -9.82 3.98 2.39
C VAL A 11 -11.01 4.52 1.60
N SER A 12 -11.35 5.79 1.81
CA SER A 12 -12.45 6.48 1.14
C SER A 12 -12.03 7.15 -0.18
N TRP A 13 -13.01 7.37 -1.04
CA TRP A 13 -12.97 8.18 -2.25
C TRP A 13 -14.34 8.87 -2.43
N PRO A 14 -14.48 9.85 -3.34
CA PRO A 14 -15.78 10.50 -3.58
C PRO A 14 -16.85 9.46 -3.90
N GLY A 15 -17.93 9.45 -3.11
CA GLY A 15 -19.04 8.50 -3.28
C GLY A 15 -18.85 7.11 -2.67
N GLY A 16 -17.81 6.87 -1.87
CA GLY A 16 -17.71 5.62 -1.12
C GLY A 16 -16.35 5.30 -0.51
N GLY A 17 -16.14 4.02 -0.21
CA GLY A 17 -14.90 3.55 0.39
C GLY A 17 -14.93 2.05 0.59
N LYS A 18 -13.76 1.45 0.83
CA LYS A 18 -13.68 0.05 1.23
C LYS A 18 -12.46 -0.24 2.06
N ARG A 19 -12.52 -1.35 2.80
CA ARG A 19 -11.37 -1.90 3.51
C ARG A 19 -10.43 -2.61 2.51
N ARG A 20 -9.14 -2.32 2.61
CA ARG A 20 -8.10 -2.90 1.72
C ARG A 20 -6.73 -2.88 2.40
N PRO A 21 -5.79 -3.73 1.96
CA PRO A 21 -4.41 -3.62 2.41
C PRO A 21 -3.78 -2.28 1.97
N VAL A 22 -2.90 -1.75 2.81
CA VAL A 22 -2.17 -0.49 2.64
C VAL A 22 -0.75 -0.66 3.17
N LEU A 23 0.22 -0.04 2.51
CA LEU A 23 1.62 0.02 2.95
C LEU A 23 1.84 1.31 3.75
N ILE A 24 2.39 1.21 4.96
CA ILE A 24 2.77 2.37 5.77
C ILE A 24 4.06 2.97 5.22
N ILE A 25 4.04 4.26 4.87
CA ILE A 25 5.22 4.98 4.38
C ILE A 25 5.67 6.11 5.33
N GLU A 26 4.79 6.55 6.24
CA GLU A 26 5.11 7.54 7.26
C GLU A 26 4.14 7.36 8.45
N ASP A 27 4.65 7.50 9.66
CA ASP A 27 3.87 7.37 10.89
C ASP A 27 3.90 8.67 11.71
N GLY A 28 3.00 9.60 11.38
CA GLY A 28 2.84 10.85 12.12
C GLY A 28 2.06 10.67 13.42
N LYS A 29 2.00 11.73 14.25
CA LYS A 29 1.30 11.69 15.55
C LYS A 29 -0.18 11.34 15.41
N GLU A 30 -0.92 12.07 14.57
CA GLU A 30 -2.38 11.96 14.44
C GLU A 30 -2.82 11.16 13.21
N LYS A 31 -1.95 11.08 12.20
CA LYS A 31 -2.25 10.46 10.90
C LYS A 31 -1.11 9.56 10.47
N VAL A 32 -1.45 8.56 9.69
CA VAL A 32 -0.49 7.69 9.01
C VAL A 32 -0.60 7.91 7.51
N THR A 33 0.54 8.07 6.84
CA THR A 33 0.59 8.19 5.37
C THR A 33 0.79 6.80 4.78
N VAL A 34 -0.04 6.45 3.80
CA VAL A 34 -0.04 5.10 3.20
C VAL A 34 -0.10 5.13 1.68
N PHE A 35 0.40 4.07 1.06
CA PHE A 35 0.02 3.67 -0.30
C PHE A 35 -1.06 2.60 -0.25
N LYS A 36 -2.00 2.63 -1.20
CA LYS A 36 -3.00 1.57 -1.35
C LYS A 36 -2.33 0.34 -1.95
N ILE A 37 -2.78 -0.85 -1.55
CA ILE A 37 -2.45 -2.10 -2.23
C ILE A 37 -3.70 -2.61 -2.96
N THR A 38 -3.52 -3.12 -4.17
CA THR A 38 -4.61 -3.64 -5.00
C THR A 38 -4.21 -4.93 -5.72
N THR A 39 -5.20 -5.75 -6.01
CA THR A 39 -5.07 -6.90 -6.91
C THR A 39 -5.47 -6.55 -8.35
N LYS A 40 -5.99 -5.34 -8.57
CA LYS A 40 -6.54 -4.87 -9.86
C LYS A 40 -5.49 -4.17 -10.73
N TYR A 41 -4.36 -4.83 -10.97
CA TYR A 41 -3.29 -4.32 -11.84
C TYR A 41 -3.56 -4.64 -13.31
N GLU A 42 -3.94 -5.88 -13.64
CA GLU A 42 -4.02 -6.31 -15.04
C GLU A 42 -5.00 -5.52 -15.90
N GLN A 43 -6.09 -5.07 -15.28
CA GLN A 43 -7.17 -4.31 -15.93
C GLN A 43 -6.81 -2.82 -16.16
N LYS A 44 -5.59 -2.38 -15.82
CA LYS A 44 -5.16 -0.99 -15.98
C LYS A 44 -4.45 -0.81 -17.32
N SER A 45 -4.56 0.38 -17.90
CA SER A 45 -3.76 0.74 -19.08
C SER A 45 -2.28 0.78 -18.74
N ASP A 46 -1.40 0.56 -19.71
CA ASP A 46 0.05 0.60 -19.52
C ASP A 46 0.50 1.94 -18.93
N ARG A 47 -0.18 3.02 -19.33
CA ARG A 47 0.04 4.36 -18.76
C ARG A 47 -0.16 4.41 -17.25
N ILE A 48 -1.14 3.68 -16.74
CA ILE A 48 -1.47 3.62 -15.31
C ILE A 48 -0.60 2.56 -14.61
N LYS A 49 -0.36 1.40 -15.24
CA LYS A 49 0.44 0.29 -14.70
C LYS A 49 1.83 0.73 -14.25
N LYS A 50 2.48 1.67 -14.96
CA LYS A 50 3.77 2.24 -14.54
C LYS A 50 3.77 2.93 -13.18
N ASN A 51 2.63 3.20 -12.55
CA ASN A 51 2.53 3.69 -11.16
C ASN A 51 2.20 2.59 -10.15
N TYR A 52 2.37 1.33 -10.51
CA TYR A 52 2.12 0.19 -9.64
C TYR A 52 3.39 -0.61 -9.49
N PHE A 53 3.80 -0.81 -8.24
CA PHE A 53 4.91 -1.69 -7.92
C PHE A 53 4.41 -3.10 -7.61
N PRO A 54 4.87 -4.14 -8.30
CA PRO A 54 4.49 -5.52 -8.01
C PRO A 54 5.13 -6.01 -6.71
N ILE A 55 4.33 -6.54 -5.79
CA ILE A 55 4.85 -7.22 -4.59
C ILE A 55 5.15 -8.66 -4.99
N SER A 56 6.43 -9.02 -5.13
CA SER A 56 6.84 -10.34 -5.62
C SER A 56 6.67 -11.40 -4.53
N ASN A 57 7.07 -11.08 -3.29
CA ASN A 57 6.98 -11.96 -2.13
C ASN A 57 5.70 -11.67 -1.33
N TRP A 58 4.57 -11.61 -2.01
CA TRP A 58 3.28 -11.25 -1.41
C TRP A 58 2.83 -12.24 -0.32
N LYS A 59 3.12 -13.55 -0.47
CA LYS A 59 2.83 -14.58 0.54
C LYS A 59 3.57 -14.31 1.85
N GLU A 60 4.88 -14.07 1.76
CA GLU A 60 5.74 -13.72 2.90
C GLU A 60 5.26 -12.43 3.57
N SER A 61 4.71 -11.50 2.79
CA SER A 61 4.17 -10.24 3.27
C SER A 61 2.77 -10.36 3.90
N GLY A 62 2.21 -11.56 3.99
CA GLY A 62 0.90 -11.85 4.60
C GLY A 62 -0.31 -11.60 3.70
N LEU A 63 -0.11 -11.42 2.39
CA LEU A 63 -1.20 -11.23 1.43
C LEU A 63 -1.68 -12.57 0.87
N ASP A 64 -2.97 -12.67 0.54
CA ASP A 64 -3.56 -13.93 0.05
C ASP A 64 -3.33 -14.19 -1.44
N LYS A 65 -2.95 -13.15 -2.20
CA LYS A 65 -2.73 -13.24 -3.65
C LYS A 65 -1.82 -12.14 -4.17
N GLN A 66 -1.35 -12.30 -5.41
CA GLN A 66 -0.55 -11.31 -6.13
C GLN A 66 -1.18 -9.92 -6.04
N SER A 67 -0.38 -8.97 -5.59
CA SER A 67 -0.83 -7.62 -5.24
C SER A 67 0.22 -6.58 -5.62
N TYR A 68 -0.23 -5.33 -5.72
CA TYR A 68 0.56 -4.23 -6.26
C TYR A 68 0.35 -2.99 -5.41
N ILE A 69 1.44 -2.28 -5.09
CA ILE A 69 1.41 -1.00 -4.40
C ILE A 69 1.09 0.08 -5.43
N ASP A 70 -0.03 0.77 -5.25
CA ASP A 70 -0.44 1.92 -6.05
C ASP A 70 0.29 3.18 -5.57
N THR A 71 1.37 3.56 -6.28
CA THR A 71 2.20 4.72 -5.94
C THR A 71 1.67 6.03 -6.54
N ASN A 72 0.55 6.00 -7.26
CA ASN A 72 0.00 7.17 -7.93
C ASN A 72 -0.45 8.26 -6.94
N ARG A 73 -1.00 7.85 -5.79
CA ARG A 73 -1.44 8.79 -4.73
C ARG A 73 -1.25 8.22 -3.34
N LYS A 74 -0.59 9.00 -2.49
CA LYS A 74 -0.54 8.80 -1.04
C LYS A 74 -1.91 9.09 -0.42
N LYS A 75 -2.21 8.45 0.71
CA LYS A 75 -3.40 8.70 1.52
C LYS A 75 -3.01 8.94 2.96
N ASN A 76 -3.55 10.00 3.55
CA ASN A 76 -3.43 10.29 4.97
C ASN A 76 -4.66 9.73 5.67
N LEU A 77 -4.43 8.81 6.60
CA LEU A 77 -5.50 8.16 7.36
C LEU A 77 -5.41 8.60 8.82
N PRO A 78 -6.48 9.20 9.38
CA PRO A 78 -6.52 9.61 10.78
C PRO A 78 -6.55 8.38 11.69
N LYS A 79 -5.65 8.34 12.68
CA LYS A 79 -5.46 7.17 13.56
C LYS A 79 -6.64 6.93 14.50
N ASP A 80 -7.33 8.00 14.89
CA ASP A 80 -8.50 8.00 15.77
C ASP A 80 -9.78 7.53 15.07
N LYS A 81 -9.88 7.70 13.74
CA LYS A 81 -11.10 7.36 12.98
C LYS A 81 -10.98 6.09 12.15
N VAL A 82 -9.78 5.56 11.97
CA VAL A 82 -9.54 4.39 11.12
C VAL A 82 -9.03 3.23 11.94
N THR A 83 -9.75 2.11 11.90
CA THR A 83 -9.25 0.85 12.46
C THR A 83 -8.21 0.25 11.52
N PHE A 84 -7.02 -0.01 12.04
CA PHE A 84 -5.94 -0.71 11.35
C PHE A 84 -5.79 -2.13 11.88
N LYS A 85 -5.69 -3.12 10.99
CA LYS A 85 -5.34 -4.51 11.36
C LYS A 85 -4.07 -4.91 10.65
N LYS A 86 -3.06 -5.34 11.40
CA LYS A 86 -1.76 -5.75 10.83
C LYS A 86 -1.96 -6.98 9.95
N VAL A 87 -1.35 -6.96 8.77
CA VAL A 87 -1.31 -8.06 7.82
C VAL A 87 0.07 -8.69 7.83
N GLY A 88 1.11 -7.86 7.75
CA GLY A 88 2.48 -8.31 7.65
C GLY A 88 3.42 -7.15 7.40
N ARG A 89 4.47 -7.40 6.63
CA ARG A 89 5.50 -6.43 6.27
C ARG A 89 6.00 -6.74 4.86
N LEU A 90 6.35 -5.70 4.11
CA LEU A 90 7.01 -5.90 2.82
C LEU A 90 8.33 -6.66 3.03
N SER A 91 8.59 -7.70 2.24
CA SER A 91 9.85 -8.45 2.30
C SER A 91 11.05 -7.52 2.07
N GLU A 92 12.22 -7.86 2.60
CA GLU A 92 13.45 -7.06 2.37
C GLU A 92 13.79 -6.97 0.87
N LYS A 93 13.54 -8.05 0.12
CA LYS A 93 13.74 -8.09 -1.34
C LYS A 93 12.82 -7.12 -2.06
N ASP A 94 11.53 -7.11 -1.73
CA ASP A 94 10.57 -6.18 -2.33
C ASP A 94 10.82 -4.75 -1.85
N LEU A 95 11.29 -4.56 -0.61
CA LEU A 95 11.61 -3.24 -0.07
C LEU A 95 12.79 -2.60 -0.81
N SER A 96 13.87 -3.34 -1.06
CA SER A 96 15.01 -2.83 -1.85
C SER A 96 14.56 -2.37 -3.24
N LYS A 97 13.79 -3.20 -3.94
CA LYS A 97 13.23 -2.88 -5.26
C LYS A 97 12.24 -1.72 -5.22
N PHE A 98 11.44 -1.62 -4.15
CA PHE A 98 10.48 -0.55 -3.97
C PHE A 98 11.17 0.80 -3.76
N ASN A 99 12.27 0.82 -3.00
CA ASN A 99 13.09 2.01 -2.83
C ASN A 99 13.70 2.46 -4.17
N GLU A 100 14.22 1.54 -4.97
CA GLU A 100 14.70 1.86 -6.33
C GLU A 100 13.58 2.40 -7.23
N PHE A 101 12.40 1.76 -7.20
CA PHE A 101 11.24 2.18 -7.98
C PHE A 101 10.75 3.60 -7.65
N THR A 102 10.97 4.06 -6.41
CA THR A 102 10.50 5.35 -5.90
C THR A 102 11.54 6.46 -5.90
N LYS A 103 12.84 6.16 -6.07
CA LYS A 103 13.94 7.15 -6.04
C LYS A 103 13.83 8.29 -7.08
N ASN A 104 13.12 8.07 -8.18
CA ASN A 104 13.07 9.01 -9.32
C ASN A 104 11.64 9.50 -9.63
N ARG A 105 10.78 9.60 -8.61
CA ARG A 105 9.35 9.91 -8.75
C ARG A 105 8.88 11.02 -7.83
#